data_AF-S0GGK2-F1
#
_entry.id   AF-S0GGK2-F1
#
_cell.length_a   1.000
_cell.length_b   1.000
_cell.length_c   1.000
_cell.angle_alpha   90.00
_cell.angle_beta   90.00
_cell.angle_gamma   90.00
#
_symmetry.space_group_name_H-M   'P 1'
#
loop_
_entity.id
_entity.type
_entity.pdbx_description
1 polymer ?
#
loop_
_entity_poly.entity_id
_entity_poly.type
_entity_poly.pdbx_seq_one_letter_code
_entity_poly.pdbx_strand_id
1 'polypeptide(L)'
;MKRRNFFRSLALGGASVAFSPIVKAAPSVQAAKEKSATNIKDALSIPRNGNSMPGKYPGKVVKATHPGCIVDGQPSEEAAYEMLRNCMLNLTGKENLKEAWLQFVGPDDVIGLKVNPIAGKLLSTSHALTQSIINQLEEAGISRKNIVIWDRREADLKESGFTPENYPDIRIIGTEYADENGSYINAEGKFYGEERIDKEHYYFVDLEGEYDAYTMPFMINGGKYSYFTKICTEMVTKIINVPVLKNAGTTITSCMKNLAFGSITNTARLHDPMWHDTCASACAFPPLRDKVVLNITDGMIGCFDGGPAANPQFICHYNTILAGSDPVAVDRIGYDMVIAKRIEEGVQEEEKAGARAFMDMAQEFKLGVADKEKIELVEIDLQA
;
A
#
# COMPACT_ATOMS: atom_id res chain seq x y z
N MET A 1 -12.29 -5.82 34.83
CA MET A 1 -11.25 -5.53 35.85
C MET A 1 -10.00 -6.31 35.46
N LYS A 2 -8.79 -5.76 35.22
CA LYS A 2 -8.19 -4.47 35.55
C LYS A 2 -7.17 -4.11 34.44
N ARG A 3 -7.15 -2.82 34.07
CA ARG A 3 -6.01 -2.15 33.42
C ARG A 3 -4.86 -1.99 34.43
N ARG A 4 -3.64 -1.85 33.88
CA ARG A 4 -2.37 -1.37 34.48
C ARG A 4 -1.62 -2.39 35.32
N ASN A 5 -0.35 -2.60 34.95
CA ASN A 5 0.77 -2.24 35.82
C ASN A 5 2.05 -2.04 34.99
N PHE A 6 2.35 -0.76 34.78
CA PHE A 6 3.65 -0.24 34.42
C PHE A 6 4.28 0.29 35.73
N PHE A 7 5.58 0.05 35.92
CA PHE A 7 6.45 0.42 37.04
C PHE A 7 6.26 -0.26 38.40
N ARG A 8 7.31 -0.99 38.82
CA ARG A 8 7.92 -0.90 40.16
C ARG A 8 9.30 -1.58 40.16
N SER A 9 10.37 -0.80 40.31
CA SER A 9 11.54 -1.21 41.09
C SER A 9 11.78 -0.14 42.15
N LEU A 10 11.83 -0.60 43.40
CA LEU A 10 11.92 0.22 44.61
C LEU A 10 13.37 0.22 45.09
N ALA A 11 13.77 1.39 45.57
CA ALA A 11 15.08 1.78 46.07
C ALA A 11 15.57 0.95 47.27
N LEU A 12 16.89 1.02 47.55
CA LEU A 12 17.43 1.60 48.80
C LEU A 12 18.97 1.65 48.83
N GLY A 13 19.50 2.87 49.06
CA GLY A 13 20.59 3.11 50.02
C GLY A 13 22.05 3.04 49.55
N GLY A 14 22.76 4.18 49.68
CA GLY A 14 24.22 4.19 49.84
C GLY A 14 24.95 5.32 49.12
N ALA A 15 25.23 6.42 49.84
CA ALA A 15 26.09 7.50 49.34
C ALA A 15 27.56 7.02 49.28
N SER A 16 28.17 7.10 48.09
CA SER A 16 29.62 7.26 47.93
C SER A 16 29.90 7.97 46.61
N VAL A 17 30.44 9.18 46.72
CA VAL A 17 30.92 9.97 45.58
C VAL A 17 32.23 9.35 45.12
N ALA A 18 32.22 8.69 43.97
CA ALA A 18 33.43 8.28 43.26
C ALA A 18 33.42 8.94 41.88
N PHE A 19 34.28 9.95 41.71
CA PHE A 19 34.60 10.50 40.40
C PHE A 19 35.29 9.41 39.57
N SER A 20 34.60 8.91 38.54
CA SER A 20 35.23 8.15 37.44
C SER A 20 35.27 9.03 36.19
N PRO A 21 36.38 9.06 35.45
CA PRO A 21 36.49 9.88 34.25
C PRO A 21 35.52 9.31 33.21
N ILE A 22 34.68 10.19 32.66
CA ILE A 22 33.89 9.89 31.47
C ILE A 22 34.89 9.69 30.33
N VAL A 23 35.26 8.43 30.08
CA VAL A 23 35.82 8.04 28.79
C VAL A 23 34.70 8.26 27.79
N LYS A 24 34.81 9.32 27.00
CA LYS A 24 34.01 9.48 25.78
C LYS A 24 34.31 8.25 24.90
N ALA A 25 33.46 7.24 24.98
CA ALA A 25 33.39 6.22 23.96
C ALA A 25 33.04 6.97 22.66
N ALA A 26 34.02 7.09 21.77
CA ALA A 26 33.75 7.49 20.40
C ALA A 26 32.66 6.53 19.86
N PRO A 27 31.65 7.04 19.14
CA PRO A 27 30.68 6.15 18.51
C PRO A 27 31.48 5.17 17.64
N SER A 28 31.34 3.87 17.94
CA SER A 28 31.82 2.85 17.06
C SER A 28 31.17 3.10 15.70
N VAL A 29 31.99 3.25 14.67
CA VAL A 29 31.53 3.28 13.28
C VAL A 29 30.75 1.99 13.10
N GLN A 30 29.43 2.10 13.09
CA GLN A 30 28.53 0.98 12.93
C GLN A 30 28.79 0.49 11.51
N ALA A 31 29.53 -0.63 11.39
CA ALA A 31 29.75 -1.26 10.10
C ALA A 31 28.40 -1.40 9.41
N ALA A 32 28.28 -0.88 8.19
CA ALA A 32 27.06 -1.00 7.40
C ALA A 32 26.69 -2.50 7.39
N LYS A 33 25.56 -2.85 8.00
CA LYS A 33 25.06 -4.24 7.96
C LYS A 33 25.00 -4.63 6.49
N GLU A 34 25.70 -5.70 6.14
CA GLU A 34 25.69 -6.22 4.78
C GLU A 34 24.23 -6.56 4.41
N LYS A 35 23.80 -6.09 3.26
CA LYS A 35 22.40 -6.16 2.83
C LYS A 35 22.05 -7.60 2.48
N SER A 36 20.93 -8.11 3.01
CA SER A 36 20.48 -9.48 2.73
C SER A 36 20.34 -9.72 1.22
N ALA A 37 20.86 -10.86 0.74
CA ALA A 37 20.76 -11.26 -0.65
C ALA A 37 19.29 -11.54 -1.03
N THR A 38 18.92 -11.27 -2.29
CA THR A 38 17.56 -11.49 -2.81
C THR A 38 17.58 -12.07 -4.23
N ASN A 39 16.45 -12.59 -4.70
CA ASN A 39 16.26 -13.06 -6.08
C ASN A 39 15.79 -11.96 -7.06
N ILE A 40 16.01 -10.68 -6.75
CA ILE A 40 15.54 -9.56 -7.59
C ILE A 40 16.12 -9.60 -9.01
N LYS A 41 17.36 -10.07 -9.18
CA LYS A 41 17.99 -10.20 -10.50
C LYS A 41 17.23 -11.16 -11.42
N ASP A 42 16.68 -12.23 -10.85
CA ASP A 42 15.88 -13.19 -11.59
C ASP A 42 14.59 -12.52 -12.08
N ALA A 43 13.89 -11.79 -11.21
CA ALA A 43 12.69 -11.05 -11.58
C ALA A 43 12.94 -10.00 -12.68
N LEU A 44 14.05 -9.27 -12.59
CA LEU A 44 14.44 -8.26 -13.59
C LEU A 44 14.85 -8.87 -14.93
N SER A 45 15.25 -10.14 -14.95
CA SER A 45 15.59 -10.87 -16.19
C SER A 45 14.35 -11.35 -16.96
N ILE A 46 13.19 -11.45 -16.30
CA ILE A 46 11.95 -11.89 -16.94
C ILE A 46 11.49 -10.82 -17.93
N PRO A 47 11.25 -11.16 -19.22
CA PRO A 47 10.80 -10.20 -20.23
C PRO A 47 9.55 -9.44 -19.80
N ARG A 48 9.51 -8.15 -20.12
CA ARG A 48 8.36 -7.27 -19.92
C ARG A 48 7.33 -7.47 -21.03
N ASN A 49 6.07 -7.16 -20.74
CA ASN A 49 5.00 -7.11 -21.73
C ASN A 49 4.40 -5.70 -21.84
N GLY A 50 3.39 -5.50 -22.69
CA GLY A 50 2.78 -4.19 -22.94
C GLY A 50 2.06 -3.56 -21.72
N ASN A 51 1.79 -4.33 -20.68
CA ASN A 51 1.17 -3.86 -19.44
C ASN A 51 2.17 -3.65 -18.31
N SER A 52 3.46 -3.95 -18.53
CA SER A 52 4.47 -3.79 -17.49
C SER A 52 4.50 -2.34 -16.97
N MET A 53 4.62 -2.18 -15.65
CA MET A 53 4.93 -0.89 -15.01
C MET A 53 6.05 -0.17 -15.76
N PRO A 54 6.06 1.17 -15.86
CA PRO A 54 5.12 2.14 -15.29
C PRO A 54 3.75 2.24 -15.98
N GLY A 55 3.44 1.32 -16.90
CA GLY A 55 2.19 1.33 -17.63
C GLY A 55 2.15 2.39 -18.72
N LYS A 56 0.94 2.80 -19.11
CA LYS A 56 0.67 3.52 -20.36
C LYS A 56 1.06 5.00 -20.37
N TYR A 57 1.09 5.64 -19.21
CA TYR A 57 1.36 7.07 -19.03
C TYR A 57 2.50 7.25 -17.99
N PRO A 58 3.74 6.82 -18.32
CA PRO A 58 4.89 6.94 -17.42
C PRO A 58 5.11 8.37 -16.95
N GLY A 59 5.36 8.57 -15.66
CA GLY A 59 5.66 9.89 -15.10
C GLY A 59 4.50 10.89 -15.14
N LYS A 60 3.29 10.51 -15.55
CA LYS A 60 2.13 11.41 -15.52
C LYS A 60 1.22 11.10 -14.34
N VAL A 61 0.93 12.13 -13.53
CA VAL A 61 0.04 12.05 -12.38
C VAL A 61 -1.00 13.14 -12.47
N VAL A 62 -2.27 12.78 -12.25
CA VAL A 62 -3.34 13.76 -12.09
C VAL A 62 -3.71 13.85 -10.61
N LYS A 63 -3.78 15.07 -10.09
CA LYS A 63 -4.25 15.39 -8.75
C LYS A 63 -5.55 16.18 -8.86
N ALA A 64 -6.67 15.56 -8.52
CA ALA A 64 -7.95 16.24 -8.39
C ALA A 64 -8.18 16.62 -6.93
N THR A 65 -8.64 17.84 -6.69
CA THR A 65 -8.99 18.37 -5.36
C THR A 65 -10.44 18.83 -5.38
N HIS A 66 -11.17 18.53 -4.30
CA HIS A 66 -12.52 19.04 -4.10
C HIS A 66 -12.73 19.38 -2.62
N PRO A 67 -12.86 20.67 -2.23
CA PRO A 67 -12.90 21.06 -0.82
C PRO A 67 -14.15 20.56 -0.08
N GLY A 68 -15.26 20.31 -0.80
CA GLY A 68 -16.48 19.69 -0.27
C GLY A 68 -16.50 18.17 -0.32
N CYS A 69 -15.36 17.48 -0.53
CA CYS A 69 -15.36 16.01 -0.63
C CYS A 69 -15.53 15.29 0.71
N ILE A 70 -15.49 16.02 1.84
CA ILE A 70 -15.80 15.49 3.16
C ILE A 70 -17.10 16.12 3.66
N VAL A 71 -18.11 15.29 3.90
CA VAL A 71 -19.42 15.68 4.44
C VAL A 71 -19.65 14.90 5.73
N ASP A 72 -19.96 15.59 6.82
CA ASP A 72 -20.15 14.99 8.16
C ASP A 72 -18.98 14.08 8.61
N GLY A 73 -17.76 14.46 8.23
CA GLY A 73 -16.54 13.72 8.56
C GLY A 73 -16.33 12.44 7.73
N GLN A 74 -17.09 12.24 6.66
CA GLN A 74 -16.98 11.10 5.75
C GLN A 74 -16.75 11.54 4.30
N PRO A 75 -16.00 10.76 3.50
CA PRO A 75 -15.89 11.00 2.06
C PRO A 75 -17.24 10.96 1.35
N SER A 76 -17.52 11.97 0.52
CA SER A 76 -18.71 12.07 -0.33
C SER A 76 -18.50 11.26 -1.61
N GLU A 77 -19.43 10.34 -1.91
CA GLU A 77 -19.40 9.55 -3.16
C GLU A 77 -19.52 10.43 -4.40
N GLU A 78 -20.38 11.46 -4.38
CA GLU A 78 -20.54 12.38 -5.50
C GLU A 78 -19.24 13.14 -5.82
N ALA A 79 -18.60 13.69 -4.79
CA ALA A 79 -17.33 14.40 -4.97
C ALA A 79 -16.19 13.46 -5.37
N ALA A 80 -16.15 12.24 -4.82
CA ALA A 80 -15.18 11.22 -5.20
C ALA A 80 -15.34 10.79 -6.66
N TYR A 81 -16.58 10.64 -7.12
CA TYR A 81 -16.90 10.32 -8.51
C TYR A 81 -16.41 11.42 -9.44
N GLU A 82 -16.69 12.70 -9.14
CA GLU A 82 -16.24 13.81 -9.98
C GLU A 82 -14.72 13.99 -9.98
N MET A 83 -14.05 13.86 -8.82
CA MET A 83 -12.60 13.86 -8.75
C MET A 83 -11.99 12.73 -9.58
N LEU A 84 -12.50 11.51 -9.44
CA LEU A 84 -12.04 10.36 -10.21
C LEU A 84 -12.29 10.56 -11.71
N ARG A 85 -13.47 11.07 -12.08
CA ARG A 85 -13.83 11.34 -13.47
C ARG A 85 -12.81 12.28 -14.12
N ASN A 86 -12.51 13.39 -13.45
CA ASN A 86 -11.54 14.37 -13.93
C ASN A 86 -10.12 13.81 -14.00
N CYS A 87 -9.73 13.01 -13.02
CA CYS A 87 -8.48 12.25 -13.05
C CYS A 87 -8.38 11.36 -14.30
N MET A 88 -9.42 10.55 -14.60
CA MET A 88 -9.42 9.62 -15.73
C MET A 88 -9.35 10.33 -17.08
N LEU A 89 -10.14 11.39 -17.28
CA LEU A 89 -10.15 12.15 -18.53
C LEU A 89 -8.81 12.85 -18.79
N ASN A 90 -8.23 13.50 -17.78
CA ASN A 90 -6.97 14.24 -17.93
C ASN A 90 -5.75 13.34 -18.00
N LEU A 91 -5.78 12.18 -17.33
CA LEU A 91 -4.69 11.19 -17.43
C LEU A 91 -4.61 10.65 -18.86
N THR A 92 -5.76 10.29 -19.43
CA THR A 92 -5.84 9.59 -20.72
C THR A 92 -5.98 10.51 -21.94
N GLY A 93 -6.40 11.76 -21.74
CA GLY A 93 -6.74 12.69 -22.82
C GLY A 93 -7.99 12.29 -23.63
N LYS A 94 -8.83 11.39 -23.10
CA LYS A 94 -10.07 10.95 -23.76
C LYS A 94 -11.22 11.90 -23.46
N GLU A 95 -12.15 11.99 -24.42
CA GLU A 95 -13.30 12.90 -24.33
C GLU A 95 -14.42 12.36 -23.42
N ASN A 96 -14.45 11.04 -23.20
CA ASN A 96 -15.46 10.40 -22.36
C ASN A 96 -14.87 9.30 -21.47
N LEU A 97 -15.59 9.00 -20.37
CA LEU A 97 -15.16 8.06 -19.34
C LEU A 97 -14.99 6.64 -19.84
N LYS A 98 -15.88 6.18 -20.71
CA LYS A 98 -15.81 4.83 -21.27
C LYS A 98 -14.50 4.63 -22.01
N GLU A 99 -14.14 5.53 -22.92
CA GLU A 99 -12.88 5.46 -23.65
C GLU A 99 -11.65 5.58 -22.74
N ALA A 100 -11.73 6.37 -21.67
CA ALA A 100 -10.67 6.51 -20.68
C ALA A 100 -10.42 5.19 -19.93
N TRP A 101 -11.47 4.56 -19.40
CA TRP A 101 -11.36 3.28 -18.70
C TRP A 101 -10.89 2.14 -19.61
N LEU A 102 -11.39 2.11 -20.86
CA LEU A 102 -10.96 1.13 -21.86
C LEU A 102 -9.50 1.29 -22.30
N GLN A 103 -8.76 2.30 -21.82
CA GLN A 103 -7.31 2.36 -21.98
C GLN A 103 -6.55 1.39 -21.07
N PHE A 104 -7.17 0.94 -19.97
CA PHE A 104 -6.52 0.16 -18.90
C PHE A 104 -7.10 -1.25 -18.74
N VAL A 105 -8.42 -1.39 -18.91
CA VAL A 105 -9.17 -2.64 -18.71
C VAL A 105 -10.21 -2.83 -19.82
N GLY A 106 -10.65 -4.06 -20.05
CA GLY A 106 -11.69 -4.42 -21.02
C GLY A 106 -12.74 -5.37 -20.44
N PRO A 107 -13.85 -5.59 -21.16
CA PRO A 107 -14.98 -6.39 -20.67
C PRO A 107 -14.63 -7.87 -20.40
N ASP A 108 -13.55 -8.38 -21.00
CA ASP A 108 -13.07 -9.76 -20.79
C ASP A 108 -12.05 -9.87 -19.64
N ASP A 109 -11.58 -8.74 -19.09
CA ASP A 109 -10.65 -8.75 -17.96
C ASP A 109 -11.38 -9.10 -16.66
N VAL A 110 -10.75 -9.94 -15.82
CA VAL A 110 -11.04 -10.01 -14.39
C VAL A 110 -10.17 -8.96 -13.68
N ILE A 111 -10.80 -7.99 -13.03
CA ILE A 111 -10.19 -6.77 -12.50
C ILE A 111 -10.11 -6.86 -10.97
N GLY A 112 -8.89 -6.89 -10.45
CA GLY A 112 -8.63 -6.81 -9.01
C GLY A 112 -8.53 -5.36 -8.52
N LEU A 113 -9.46 -4.92 -7.68
CA LEU A 113 -9.35 -3.68 -6.91
C LEU A 113 -8.55 -3.95 -5.63
N LYS A 114 -7.27 -3.58 -5.64
CA LYS A 114 -6.38 -3.75 -4.48
C LYS A 114 -6.54 -2.59 -3.50
N VAL A 115 -7.50 -2.71 -2.59
CA VAL A 115 -7.79 -1.71 -1.55
C VAL A 115 -6.75 -1.77 -0.42
N ASN A 116 -6.85 -0.85 0.55
CA ASN A 116 -6.04 -0.82 1.77
C ASN A 116 -6.96 -0.74 3.01
N PRO A 117 -7.19 -1.86 3.72
CA PRO A 117 -8.05 -1.92 4.90
C PRO A 117 -7.29 -1.81 6.24
N ILE A 118 -5.95 -1.75 6.23
CA ILE A 118 -5.10 -2.07 7.40
C ILE A 118 -5.29 -1.14 8.60
N ALA A 119 -5.74 0.10 8.39
CA ALA A 119 -5.95 1.05 9.49
C ALA A 119 -7.42 1.07 9.99
N GLY A 120 -8.19 0.04 9.63
CA GLY A 120 -9.57 -0.17 10.02
C GLY A 120 -10.50 0.95 9.55
N LYS A 121 -11.62 1.12 10.27
CA LYS A 121 -12.65 2.13 9.95
C LYS A 121 -12.16 3.58 9.99
N LEU A 122 -11.04 3.83 10.68
CA LEU A 122 -10.53 5.20 10.83
C LEU A 122 -9.81 5.69 9.57
N LEU A 123 -9.07 4.80 8.89
CA LEU A 123 -8.26 5.18 7.72
C LEU A 123 -8.01 3.97 6.81
N SER A 124 -9.06 3.57 6.10
CA SER A 124 -9.03 2.60 5.01
C SER A 124 -9.42 3.26 3.70
N THR A 125 -9.19 2.59 2.57
CA THR A 125 -9.69 3.04 1.26
C THR A 125 -11.18 3.32 1.38
N SER A 126 -11.62 4.53 1.02
CA SER A 126 -13.00 4.91 1.25
C SER A 126 -13.96 4.10 0.38
N HIS A 127 -15.14 3.82 0.94
CA HIS A 127 -16.24 3.26 0.18
C HIS A 127 -16.69 4.21 -0.93
N ALA A 128 -16.67 5.53 -0.69
CA ALA A 128 -16.96 6.57 -1.69
C ALA A 128 -16.09 6.42 -2.95
N LEU A 129 -14.77 6.30 -2.80
CA LEU A 129 -13.88 6.09 -3.94
C LEU A 129 -14.09 4.72 -4.57
N THR A 130 -14.23 3.67 -3.76
CA THR A 130 -14.39 2.31 -4.29
C THR A 130 -15.68 2.17 -5.11
N GLN A 131 -16.81 2.70 -4.63
CA GLN A 131 -18.07 2.71 -5.38
C GLN A 131 -17.96 3.58 -6.63
N SER A 132 -17.27 4.73 -6.56
CA SER A 132 -17.01 5.57 -7.73
C SER A 132 -16.23 4.82 -8.83
N ILE A 133 -15.21 4.04 -8.47
CA ILE A 133 -14.47 3.19 -9.41
C ILE A 133 -15.41 2.15 -10.03
N ILE A 134 -16.18 1.45 -9.22
CA ILE A 134 -17.11 0.41 -9.70
C ILE A 134 -18.17 1.01 -10.64
N ASN A 135 -18.80 2.12 -10.26
CA ASN A 135 -19.82 2.78 -11.06
C ASN A 135 -19.25 3.22 -12.43
N GLN A 136 -18.07 3.84 -12.46
CA GLN A 136 -17.46 4.24 -13.74
C GLN A 136 -17.00 3.04 -14.59
N LEU A 137 -16.58 1.93 -13.97
CA LEU A 137 -16.30 0.68 -14.69
C LEU A 137 -17.59 0.11 -15.31
N GLU A 138 -18.70 0.08 -14.59
CA GLU A 138 -20.01 -0.36 -15.10
C GLU A 138 -20.48 0.51 -16.27
N GLU A 139 -20.35 1.84 -16.15
CA GLU A 139 -20.64 2.79 -17.24
C GLU A 139 -19.75 2.56 -18.48
N ALA A 140 -18.52 2.08 -18.28
CA ALA A 140 -17.62 1.68 -19.37
C ALA A 140 -18.00 0.33 -20.01
N GLY A 141 -18.95 -0.40 -19.42
CA GLY A 141 -19.43 -1.71 -19.89
C GLY A 141 -18.77 -2.91 -19.22
N ILE A 142 -18.11 -2.72 -18.09
CA ILE A 142 -17.49 -3.79 -17.30
C ILE A 142 -18.53 -4.38 -16.33
N SER A 143 -18.67 -5.71 -16.30
CA SER A 143 -19.58 -6.36 -15.37
C SER A 143 -19.02 -6.42 -13.95
N ARG A 144 -19.87 -6.18 -12.93
CA ARG A 144 -19.55 -6.43 -11.50
C ARG A 144 -18.97 -7.82 -11.24
N LYS A 145 -19.44 -8.83 -11.98
CA LYS A 145 -18.98 -10.22 -11.85
C LYS A 145 -17.50 -10.40 -12.23
N ASN A 146 -16.95 -9.45 -12.98
CA ASN A 146 -15.54 -9.42 -13.36
C ASN A 146 -14.69 -8.61 -12.37
N ILE A 147 -15.28 -8.04 -11.32
CA ILE A 147 -14.57 -7.26 -10.32
C ILE A 147 -14.30 -8.12 -9.08
N VAL A 148 -13.08 -8.02 -8.57
CA VAL A 148 -12.63 -8.65 -7.33
C VAL A 148 -12.06 -7.58 -6.41
N ILE A 149 -12.65 -7.35 -5.25
CA ILE A 149 -12.06 -6.51 -4.19
C ILE A 149 -11.17 -7.40 -3.33
N TRP A 150 -9.91 -7.00 -3.13
CA TRP A 150 -8.98 -7.83 -2.41
C TRP A 150 -7.91 -7.06 -1.63
N ASP A 151 -7.39 -7.75 -0.62
CA ASP A 151 -6.22 -7.38 0.18
C ASP A 151 -5.53 -8.67 0.67
N ARG A 152 -4.49 -8.55 1.48
CA ARG A 152 -3.86 -9.69 2.14
C ARG A 152 -4.80 -10.33 3.17
N ARG A 153 -5.49 -9.53 3.99
CA ARG A 153 -6.26 -10.03 5.16
C ARG A 153 -7.76 -9.87 4.98
N GLU A 154 -8.48 -10.98 4.96
CA GLU A 154 -9.94 -10.98 4.82
C GLU A 154 -10.65 -10.37 6.04
N ALA A 155 -10.07 -10.55 7.23
CA ALA A 155 -10.58 -9.93 8.46
C ALA A 155 -10.53 -8.39 8.39
N ASP A 156 -9.44 -7.81 7.89
CA ASP A 156 -9.28 -6.35 7.75
C ASP A 156 -10.28 -5.80 6.71
N LEU A 157 -10.48 -6.51 5.59
CA LEU A 157 -11.51 -6.17 4.60
C LEU A 157 -12.90 -6.10 5.23
N LYS A 158 -13.28 -7.14 5.98
CA LYS A 158 -14.58 -7.24 6.66
C LYS A 158 -14.75 -6.13 7.71
N GLU A 159 -13.74 -5.89 8.53
CA GLU A 159 -13.77 -4.82 9.56
C GLU A 159 -13.93 -3.44 8.94
N SER A 160 -13.31 -3.23 7.77
CA SER A 160 -13.39 -2.00 6.99
C SER A 160 -14.65 -1.89 6.14
N GLY A 161 -15.60 -2.84 6.24
CA GLY A 161 -16.90 -2.76 5.56
C GLY A 161 -16.92 -3.28 4.12
N PHE A 162 -15.83 -3.87 3.62
CA PHE A 162 -15.84 -4.59 2.35
C PHE A 162 -16.48 -5.96 2.56
N THR A 163 -17.81 -6.01 2.50
CA THR A 163 -18.60 -7.23 2.69
C THR A 163 -19.55 -7.47 1.52
N PRO A 164 -20.01 -8.71 1.30
CA PRO A 164 -20.97 -9.03 0.24
C PRO A 164 -22.28 -8.24 0.35
N GLU A 165 -22.68 -7.82 1.55
CA GLU A 165 -23.88 -7.00 1.77
C GLU A 165 -23.70 -5.57 1.21
N ASN A 166 -22.51 -4.99 1.36
CA ASN A 166 -22.20 -3.65 0.85
C ASN A 166 -21.79 -3.67 -0.62
N TYR A 167 -21.33 -4.81 -1.13
CA TYR A 167 -20.87 -5.01 -2.51
C TYR A 167 -21.50 -6.27 -3.11
N PRO A 168 -22.82 -6.27 -3.36
CA PRO A 168 -23.48 -7.41 -3.99
C PRO A 168 -22.88 -7.68 -5.37
N ASP A 169 -22.82 -8.97 -5.73
CA ASP A 169 -22.30 -9.50 -6.99
C ASP A 169 -20.82 -9.23 -7.29
N ILE A 170 -20.06 -8.73 -6.32
CA ILE A 170 -18.62 -8.53 -6.40
C ILE A 170 -17.92 -9.52 -5.47
N ARG A 171 -16.90 -10.21 -5.98
CA ARG A 171 -16.11 -11.14 -5.15
C ARG A 171 -15.21 -10.33 -4.22
N ILE A 172 -15.24 -10.66 -2.93
CA ILE A 172 -14.34 -10.10 -1.93
C ILE A 172 -13.47 -11.22 -1.38
N ILE A 173 -12.14 -11.04 -1.36
CA ILE A 173 -11.23 -12.12 -1.00
C ILE A 173 -9.92 -11.62 -0.38
N GLY A 174 -9.50 -12.28 0.71
CA GLY A 174 -8.16 -12.16 1.28
C GLY A 174 -7.26 -13.34 0.94
N THR A 175 -5.94 -13.18 1.06
CA THR A 175 -5.00 -14.32 1.01
C THR A 175 -4.98 -15.06 2.35
N GLU A 176 -4.92 -14.31 3.44
CA GLU A 176 -5.02 -14.73 4.83
C GLU A 176 -6.49 -14.64 5.26
N TYR A 177 -7.08 -15.76 5.66
CA TYR A 177 -8.47 -15.82 6.11
C TYR A 177 -8.64 -16.90 7.20
N ALA A 178 -9.71 -16.74 7.97
CA ALA A 178 -10.14 -17.68 8.98
C ALA A 178 -11.47 -18.32 8.57
N ASP A 179 -11.76 -19.50 9.13
CA ASP A 179 -13.08 -20.11 9.01
C ASP A 179 -14.16 -19.37 9.83
N GLU A 180 -15.39 -19.88 9.78
CA GLU A 180 -16.54 -19.31 10.49
C GLU A 180 -16.37 -19.25 12.01
N ASN A 181 -15.49 -20.09 12.58
CA ASN A 181 -15.17 -20.11 14.01
C ASN A 181 -13.97 -19.22 14.36
N GLY A 182 -13.39 -18.53 13.39
CA GLY A 182 -12.22 -17.67 13.56
C GLY A 182 -10.88 -18.41 13.59
N SER A 183 -10.84 -19.69 13.21
CA SER A 183 -9.57 -20.43 13.09
C SER A 183 -8.90 -20.16 11.75
N TYR A 184 -7.61 -19.84 11.78
CA TYR A 184 -6.77 -19.73 10.56
C TYR A 184 -6.21 -21.08 10.11
N ILE A 185 -6.38 -22.12 10.94
CA ILE A 185 -5.79 -23.44 10.76
C ILE A 185 -6.92 -24.47 10.63
N ASN A 186 -6.79 -25.36 9.66
CA ASN A 186 -7.74 -26.43 9.41
C ASN A 186 -7.53 -27.64 10.35
N ALA A 187 -8.37 -28.67 10.23
CA ALA A 187 -8.31 -29.86 11.08
C ALA A 187 -6.98 -30.64 10.96
N GLU A 188 -6.27 -30.49 9.85
CA GLU A 188 -4.97 -31.14 9.60
C GLU A 188 -3.77 -30.31 10.09
N GLY A 189 -4.00 -29.16 10.74
CA GLY A 189 -2.94 -28.30 11.25
C GLY A 189 -2.28 -27.40 10.18
N LYS A 190 -2.90 -27.23 9.02
CA LYS A 190 -2.42 -26.34 7.95
C LYS A 190 -3.16 -25.01 7.94
N PHE A 191 -2.47 -23.94 7.57
CA PHE A 191 -3.14 -22.66 7.40
C PHE A 191 -4.07 -22.72 6.19
N TYR A 192 -5.30 -22.26 6.36
CA TYR A 192 -6.26 -22.16 5.26
C TYR A 192 -5.69 -21.33 4.09
N GLY A 193 -4.99 -20.23 4.40
CA GLY A 193 -4.34 -19.40 3.38
C GLY A 193 -3.30 -20.11 2.52
N GLU A 194 -2.79 -21.29 2.91
CA GLU A 194 -1.86 -22.06 2.06
C GLU A 194 -2.47 -22.45 0.70
N GLU A 195 -3.80 -22.58 0.61
CA GLU A 195 -4.46 -22.89 -0.66
C GLU A 195 -4.44 -21.71 -1.64
N ARG A 196 -4.29 -20.47 -1.12
CA ARG A 196 -4.36 -19.19 -1.84
C ARG A 196 -2.99 -18.58 -2.17
N ILE A 197 -1.90 -19.31 -1.92
CA ILE A 197 -0.55 -18.87 -2.29
C ILE A 197 0.00 -19.69 -3.44
N ASP A 198 0.80 -19.03 -4.27
CA ASP A 198 1.49 -19.64 -5.40
C ASP A 198 2.97 -19.80 -5.05
N LYS A 199 3.40 -21.05 -4.84
CA LYS A 199 4.78 -21.35 -4.41
C LYS A 199 5.80 -21.25 -5.54
N GLU A 200 5.36 -21.22 -6.80
CA GLU A 200 6.22 -21.04 -7.97
C GLU A 200 6.58 -19.57 -8.18
N HIS A 201 5.79 -18.65 -7.63
CA HIS A 201 6.05 -17.22 -7.64
C HIS A 201 6.44 -16.73 -6.25
N TYR A 202 7.71 -16.37 -6.06
CA TYR A 202 8.21 -15.94 -4.76
C TYR A 202 9.25 -14.82 -4.80
N TYR A 203 9.25 -14.02 -3.74
CA TYR A 203 10.35 -13.11 -3.38
C TYR A 203 11.18 -13.78 -2.28
N PHE A 204 12.42 -14.15 -2.63
CA PHE A 204 13.39 -14.71 -1.70
C PHE A 204 14.23 -13.59 -1.11
N VAL A 205 14.43 -13.64 0.21
CA VAL A 205 15.36 -12.78 0.93
C VAL A 205 16.14 -13.65 1.89
N ASP A 206 17.46 -13.55 1.90
CA ASP A 206 18.34 -14.26 2.84
C ASP A 206 18.26 -13.63 4.23
N LEU A 207 17.09 -13.82 4.83
CA LEU A 207 16.67 -13.30 6.10
C LEU A 207 15.52 -14.18 6.62
N GLU A 208 15.69 -14.69 7.83
CA GLU A 208 14.63 -15.37 8.57
C GLU A 208 14.14 -14.45 9.70
N GLY A 209 12.84 -14.47 9.96
CA GLY A 209 12.25 -13.79 11.10
C GLY A 209 12.14 -14.74 12.28
N GLU A 210 12.18 -14.19 13.50
CA GLU A 210 11.86 -14.95 14.70
C GLU A 210 10.36 -15.28 14.75
N TYR A 211 10.03 -16.38 15.40
CA TYR A 211 8.67 -16.85 15.59
C TYR A 211 7.88 -15.91 16.52
N ASP A 212 6.76 -15.39 16.05
CA ASP A 212 5.84 -14.55 16.86
C ASP A 212 4.41 -15.09 16.80
N ALA A 213 3.97 -15.70 17.91
CA ALA A 213 2.64 -16.30 18.04
C ALA A 213 1.47 -15.33 17.76
N TYR A 214 1.67 -14.03 17.93
CA TYR A 214 0.65 -13.02 17.64
C TYR A 214 0.45 -12.79 16.14
N THR A 215 1.54 -12.75 15.37
CA THR A 215 1.49 -12.53 13.91
C THR A 215 1.36 -13.82 13.11
N MET A 216 1.66 -14.98 13.70
CA MET A 216 1.59 -16.30 13.05
C MET A 216 0.27 -16.62 12.32
N PRO A 217 -0.93 -16.30 12.85
CA PRO A 217 -2.18 -16.55 12.12
C PRO A 217 -2.24 -15.80 10.77
N PHE A 218 -1.52 -14.69 10.67
CA PHE A 218 -1.34 -13.88 9.47
C PHE A 218 -0.04 -14.20 8.73
N MET A 219 0.69 -15.24 9.13
CA MET A 219 1.90 -15.71 8.47
C MET A 219 1.66 -17.15 8.04
N ILE A 220 1.14 -17.30 6.82
CA ILE A 220 0.83 -18.59 6.18
C ILE A 220 2.09 -19.48 6.06
N ASN A 221 3.28 -18.90 6.10
CA ASN A 221 4.55 -19.62 6.11
C ASN A 221 5.67 -18.85 6.84
N GLY A 222 6.68 -19.58 7.31
CA GLY A 222 7.95 -19.03 7.80
C GLY A 222 9.09 -19.15 6.78
N GLY A 223 10.33 -19.01 7.27
CA GLY A 223 11.57 -19.15 6.49
C GLY A 223 11.92 -17.92 5.65
N LYS A 224 12.66 -18.14 4.56
CA LYS A 224 13.24 -17.08 3.70
C LYS A 224 12.38 -16.66 2.51
N TYR A 225 11.27 -17.35 2.28
CA TYR A 225 10.41 -17.16 1.10
C TYR A 225 9.15 -16.36 1.44
N SER A 226 8.84 -15.40 0.59
CA SER A 226 7.54 -14.71 0.52
C SER A 226 6.85 -15.12 -0.76
N TYR A 227 5.75 -15.86 -0.66
CA TYR A 227 5.01 -16.37 -1.83
C TYR A 227 3.96 -15.36 -2.28
N PHE A 228 3.76 -15.22 -3.58
CA PHE A 228 2.71 -14.37 -4.11
C PHE A 228 1.33 -15.01 -3.91
N THR A 229 0.33 -14.17 -3.70
CA THR A 229 -1.07 -14.61 -3.67
C THR A 229 -1.53 -15.08 -5.04
N LYS A 230 -2.29 -16.18 -5.07
CA LYS A 230 -2.99 -16.67 -6.27
C LYS A 230 -3.97 -15.65 -6.82
N ILE A 231 -4.42 -14.70 -6.01
CA ILE A 231 -5.24 -13.58 -6.50
C ILE A 231 -4.51 -12.87 -7.64
N CYS A 232 -3.22 -12.59 -7.47
CA CYS A 232 -2.38 -11.91 -8.46
C CYS A 232 -1.84 -12.85 -9.54
N THR A 233 -1.56 -14.12 -9.23
CA THR A 233 -0.96 -15.02 -10.23
C THR A 233 -2.01 -15.67 -11.13
N GLU A 234 -3.13 -16.13 -10.56
CA GLU A 234 -4.13 -16.98 -11.22
C GLU A 234 -5.50 -16.32 -11.40
N MET A 235 -5.97 -15.50 -10.45
CA MET A 235 -7.38 -15.08 -10.43
C MET A 235 -7.68 -13.80 -11.21
N VAL A 236 -6.81 -12.78 -11.12
CA VAL A 236 -7.03 -11.49 -11.81
C VAL A 236 -6.11 -11.35 -13.03
N THR A 237 -6.64 -10.67 -14.04
CA THR A 237 -5.94 -10.35 -15.29
C THR A 237 -5.36 -8.93 -15.26
N LYS A 238 -6.02 -8.02 -14.54
CA LYS A 238 -5.64 -6.61 -14.35
C LYS A 238 -5.78 -6.23 -12.88
N ILE A 239 -4.93 -5.33 -12.41
CA ILE A 239 -4.97 -4.78 -11.05
C ILE A 239 -5.12 -3.27 -11.14
N ILE A 240 -6.13 -2.73 -10.46
CA ILE A 240 -6.25 -1.32 -10.12
C ILE A 240 -5.88 -1.20 -8.64
N ASN A 241 -4.82 -0.48 -8.34
CA ASN A 241 -4.31 -0.30 -6.99
C ASN A 241 -4.98 0.92 -6.35
N VAL A 242 -5.58 0.76 -5.18
CA VAL A 242 -6.38 1.82 -4.52
C VAL A 242 -5.87 2.08 -3.09
N PRO A 243 -4.63 2.59 -2.92
CA PRO A 243 -4.05 2.82 -1.60
C PRO A 243 -4.63 4.07 -0.92
N VAL A 244 -4.31 4.23 0.37
CA VAL A 244 -4.60 5.46 1.13
C VAL A 244 -3.33 6.28 1.29
N LEU A 245 -3.45 7.61 1.21
CA LEU A 245 -2.36 8.55 1.43
C LEU A 245 -2.01 8.64 2.92
N LYS A 246 -1.00 7.87 3.34
CA LYS A 246 -0.52 7.88 4.71
C LYS A 246 0.98 7.67 4.84
N ASN A 247 1.52 8.15 5.96
CA ASN A 247 2.91 7.98 6.34
C ASN A 247 3.20 6.56 6.88
N ALA A 248 4.49 6.22 6.89
CA ALA A 248 5.07 5.19 7.76
C ALA A 248 6.53 5.53 8.03
N GLY A 249 6.88 5.64 9.31
CA GLY A 249 8.22 6.12 9.68
C GLY A 249 8.51 7.47 9.03
N THR A 250 9.62 7.58 8.31
CA THR A 250 10.03 8.80 7.60
C THR A 250 9.45 8.94 6.19
N THR A 251 8.67 7.96 5.73
CA THR A 251 8.19 7.84 4.35
C THR A 251 6.66 7.63 4.29
N ILE A 252 6.15 7.11 3.16
CA ILE A 252 4.73 6.80 2.93
C ILE A 252 4.47 5.30 2.68
N THR A 253 3.19 4.89 2.73
CA THR A 253 2.77 3.49 2.44
C THR A 253 1.93 3.32 1.17
N SER A 254 1.85 4.33 0.30
CA SER A 254 0.86 4.43 -0.79
C SER A 254 0.92 3.29 -1.83
N CYS A 255 1.20 3.53 -3.11
CA CYS A 255 1.07 2.56 -4.17
C CYS A 255 1.98 1.34 -4.01
N MET A 256 3.30 1.56 -3.97
CA MET A 256 4.28 0.47 -4.02
C MET A 256 4.20 -0.43 -2.79
N LYS A 257 3.98 0.17 -1.61
CA LYS A 257 3.84 -0.62 -0.38
C LYS A 257 2.50 -1.35 -0.29
N ASN A 258 1.40 -0.73 -0.72
CA ASN A 258 0.10 -1.40 -0.75
C ASN A 258 0.10 -2.64 -1.65
N LEU A 259 0.84 -2.59 -2.76
CA LEU A 259 1.07 -3.72 -3.65
C LEU A 259 2.02 -4.74 -3.01
N ALA A 260 3.24 -4.35 -2.68
CA ALA A 260 4.28 -5.27 -2.20
C ALA A 260 3.83 -6.08 -0.98
N PHE A 261 3.49 -5.40 0.12
CA PHE A 261 3.15 -6.06 1.38
C PHE A 261 1.75 -6.66 1.37
N GLY A 262 0.88 -6.22 0.46
CA GLY A 262 -0.47 -6.74 0.29
C GLY A 262 -0.54 -8.01 -0.56
N SER A 263 0.51 -8.34 -1.31
CA SER A 263 0.47 -9.41 -2.32
C SER A 263 1.38 -10.61 -2.04
N ILE A 264 2.25 -10.51 -1.02
CA ILE A 264 3.17 -11.57 -0.64
C ILE A 264 3.00 -11.98 0.83
N THR A 265 3.32 -13.23 1.13
CA THR A 265 3.31 -13.76 2.50
C THR A 265 4.60 -13.52 3.28
N ASN A 266 4.63 -13.94 4.54
CA ASN A 266 5.82 -13.94 5.40
C ASN A 266 6.48 -12.56 5.54
N THR A 267 5.69 -11.48 5.49
CA THR A 267 6.22 -10.12 5.39
C THR A 267 6.80 -9.58 6.69
N ALA A 268 6.49 -10.17 7.86
CA ALA A 268 6.94 -9.67 9.16
C ALA A 268 8.47 -9.50 9.22
N ARG A 269 9.22 -10.50 8.75
CA ARG A 269 10.69 -10.45 8.69
C ARG A 269 11.25 -9.30 7.83
N LEU A 270 10.44 -8.74 6.93
CA LEU A 270 10.85 -7.71 5.98
C LEU A 270 10.57 -6.29 6.48
N HIS A 271 9.70 -6.10 7.47
CA HIS A 271 9.22 -4.78 7.87
C HIS A 271 10.32 -3.88 8.43
N ASP A 272 11.21 -4.41 9.25
CA ASP A 272 12.27 -3.58 9.86
C ASP A 272 13.51 -3.46 8.96
N PRO A 273 14.14 -4.55 8.48
CA PRO A 273 15.42 -4.44 7.78
C PRO A 273 15.29 -4.23 6.27
N MET A 274 14.13 -4.54 5.67
CA MET A 274 13.96 -4.66 4.22
C MET A 274 12.76 -3.86 3.69
N TRP A 275 12.28 -2.87 4.44
CA TRP A 275 11.08 -2.13 4.08
C TRP A 275 11.15 -1.53 2.68
N HIS A 276 12.18 -0.71 2.42
CA HIS A 276 12.34 0.00 1.15
C HIS A 276 12.57 -0.98 0.00
N ASP A 277 13.46 -1.95 0.24
CA ASP A 277 13.75 -3.03 -0.69
C ASP A 277 12.53 -3.82 -1.10
N THR A 278 11.68 -4.18 -0.15
CA THR A 278 10.49 -5.00 -0.41
C THR A 278 9.46 -4.20 -1.20
N CYS A 279 9.27 -2.92 -0.88
CA CYS A 279 8.35 -2.05 -1.62
C CYS A 279 8.72 -1.97 -3.11
N ALA A 280 10.02 -1.86 -3.43
CA ALA A 280 10.49 -1.83 -4.82
C ALA A 280 10.54 -3.23 -5.45
N SER A 281 11.22 -4.18 -4.79
CA SER A 281 11.58 -5.47 -5.37
C SER A 281 10.37 -6.37 -5.62
N ALA A 282 9.41 -6.44 -4.68
CA ALA A 282 8.23 -7.28 -4.88
C ALA A 282 7.39 -6.82 -6.08
N CYS A 283 7.31 -5.50 -6.32
CA CYS A 283 6.63 -4.93 -7.47
C CYS A 283 7.34 -5.20 -8.81
N ALA A 284 8.60 -5.65 -8.80
CA ALA A 284 9.33 -6.00 -10.02
C ALA A 284 8.97 -7.39 -10.58
N PHE A 285 8.25 -8.22 -9.83
CA PHE A 285 7.86 -9.56 -10.27
C PHE A 285 6.63 -9.51 -11.17
N PRO A 286 6.53 -10.38 -12.21
CA PRO A 286 5.42 -10.38 -13.17
C PRO A 286 4.00 -10.37 -12.57
N PRO A 287 3.68 -11.06 -11.45
CA PRO A 287 2.34 -11.05 -10.87
C PRO A 287 1.82 -9.64 -10.53
N LEU A 288 2.72 -8.69 -10.27
CA LEU A 288 2.38 -7.27 -10.05
C LEU A 288 2.82 -6.41 -11.23
N ARG A 289 4.10 -6.50 -11.62
CA ARG A 289 4.72 -5.67 -12.65
C ARG A 289 3.88 -5.63 -13.91
N ASP A 290 3.33 -6.77 -14.33
CA ASP A 290 2.70 -6.94 -15.65
C ASP A 290 1.17 -6.88 -15.60
N LYS A 291 0.58 -6.70 -14.41
CA LYS A 291 -0.88 -6.68 -14.21
C LYS A 291 -1.41 -5.37 -13.64
N VAL A 292 -0.59 -4.60 -12.91
CA VAL A 292 -1.01 -3.28 -12.39
C VAL A 292 -1.07 -2.26 -13.52
N VAL A 293 -2.27 -1.78 -13.83
CA VAL A 293 -2.51 -0.86 -14.96
C VAL A 293 -2.83 0.57 -14.53
N LEU A 294 -3.33 0.74 -13.30
CA LEU A 294 -3.76 2.04 -12.78
C LEU A 294 -3.59 2.08 -11.25
N ASN A 295 -3.17 3.23 -10.74
CA ASN A 295 -3.04 3.52 -9.33
C ASN A 295 -3.89 4.75 -9.00
N ILE A 296 -4.77 4.62 -8.01
CA ILE A 296 -5.71 5.65 -7.58
C ILE A 296 -5.56 5.82 -6.06
N THR A 297 -4.75 6.77 -5.62
CA THR A 297 -4.52 7.01 -4.20
C THR A 297 -5.66 7.84 -3.62
N ASP A 298 -6.32 7.29 -2.61
CA ASP A 298 -7.30 7.97 -1.77
C ASP A 298 -6.58 8.93 -0.81
N GLY A 299 -6.70 10.22 -1.06
CA GLY A 299 -6.21 11.28 -0.19
C GLY A 299 -7.34 12.15 0.38
N MET A 300 -8.61 11.74 0.29
CA MET A 300 -9.69 12.55 0.85
C MET A 300 -9.51 12.70 2.36
N ILE A 301 -9.25 11.57 3.03
CA ILE A 301 -8.77 11.50 4.42
C ILE A 301 -7.42 10.77 4.41
N GLY A 302 -6.41 11.36 5.04
CA GLY A 302 -5.06 10.80 5.11
C GLY A 302 -4.48 10.86 6.52
N CYS A 303 -3.23 10.39 6.66
CA CYS A 303 -2.49 10.45 7.92
C CYS A 303 -1.05 10.87 7.67
N PHE A 304 -0.66 12.02 8.23
CA PHE A 304 0.66 12.57 7.95
C PHE A 304 1.74 12.13 8.93
N ASP A 305 1.41 11.61 10.12
CA ASP A 305 2.39 11.06 11.06
C ASP A 305 1.84 9.92 11.94
N GLY A 306 2.70 9.23 12.69
CA GLY A 306 2.28 8.15 13.61
C GLY A 306 1.82 6.85 12.95
N GLY A 307 1.83 6.77 11.61
CA GLY A 307 1.60 5.56 10.83
C GLY A 307 2.62 4.43 11.07
N PRO A 308 2.36 3.21 10.57
CA PRO A 308 1.36 2.88 9.54
C PRO A 308 -0.07 2.63 10.04
N ALA A 309 -0.27 2.53 11.35
CA ALA A 309 -1.59 2.48 11.98
C ALA A 309 -2.26 3.87 11.96
N ALA A 310 -3.58 3.92 12.03
CA ALA A 310 -4.27 5.20 12.11
C ALA A 310 -4.06 5.82 13.49
N ASN A 311 -3.35 6.94 13.55
CA ASN A 311 -3.27 7.76 14.76
C ASN A 311 -4.20 8.96 14.59
N PRO A 312 -5.33 9.04 15.34
CA PRO A 312 -6.31 10.12 15.22
C PRO A 312 -5.71 11.52 15.30
N GLN A 313 -4.62 11.70 16.04
CA GLN A 313 -3.95 13.00 16.18
C GLN A 313 -3.40 13.54 14.85
N PHE A 314 -3.03 12.64 13.94
CA PHE A 314 -2.37 12.98 12.69
C PHE A 314 -3.24 12.71 11.46
N ILE A 315 -4.54 12.46 11.68
CA ILE A 315 -5.52 12.40 10.60
C ILE A 315 -5.75 13.81 10.08
N CYS A 316 -5.72 13.96 8.76
CA CYS A 316 -5.99 15.22 8.08
C CYS A 316 -6.81 14.98 6.81
N HIS A 317 -7.40 16.04 6.27
CA HIS A 317 -8.08 15.98 4.98
C HIS A 317 -7.19 16.60 3.92
N TYR A 318 -6.60 15.80 3.03
CA TYR A 318 -5.93 16.35 1.84
C TYR A 318 -6.93 16.69 0.73
N ASN A 319 -8.19 16.27 0.87
CA ASN A 319 -9.29 16.55 -0.05
C ASN A 319 -8.98 16.19 -1.51
N THR A 320 -8.20 15.12 -1.72
CA THR A 320 -7.64 14.82 -3.04
C THR A 320 -7.79 13.36 -3.47
N ILE A 321 -7.76 13.14 -4.78
CA ILE A 321 -7.46 11.86 -5.41
C ILE A 321 -6.24 12.05 -6.31
N LEU A 322 -5.25 11.15 -6.19
CA LEU A 322 -4.14 11.05 -7.14
C LEU A 322 -4.37 9.85 -8.07
N ALA A 323 -4.21 10.04 -9.38
CA ALA A 323 -4.33 8.95 -10.34
C ALA A 323 -3.17 8.94 -11.35
N GLY A 324 -2.67 7.74 -11.67
CA GLY A 324 -1.63 7.53 -12.67
C GLY A 324 -1.41 6.05 -12.99
N SER A 325 -0.90 5.72 -14.18
CA SER A 325 -0.48 4.34 -14.45
C SER A 325 0.84 4.00 -13.77
N ASP A 326 1.68 5.02 -13.53
CA ASP A 326 3.00 4.91 -12.91
C ASP A 326 2.88 4.96 -11.36
N PRO A 327 3.05 3.82 -10.66
CA PRO A 327 2.92 3.80 -9.20
C PRO A 327 4.01 4.59 -8.47
N VAL A 328 5.21 4.71 -9.06
CA VAL A 328 6.34 5.40 -8.45
C VAL A 328 6.13 6.91 -8.53
N ALA A 329 5.63 7.40 -9.66
CA ALA A 329 5.31 8.82 -9.83
C ALA A 329 4.16 9.24 -8.90
N VAL A 330 3.11 8.42 -8.77
CA VAL A 330 2.01 8.67 -7.83
C VAL A 330 2.51 8.70 -6.39
N ASP A 331 3.36 7.74 -6.00
CA ASP A 331 4.01 7.74 -4.69
C ASP A 331 4.88 8.96 -4.46
N ARG A 332 5.60 9.42 -5.48
CA ARG A 332 6.46 10.61 -5.35
C ARG A 332 5.64 11.86 -5.06
N ILE A 333 4.51 12.05 -5.74
CA ILE A 333 3.61 13.18 -5.48
C ILE A 333 2.95 13.05 -4.10
N GLY A 334 2.45 11.86 -3.75
CA GLY A 334 1.88 11.62 -2.43
C GLY A 334 2.89 11.83 -1.30
N TYR A 335 4.15 11.45 -1.52
CA TYR A 335 5.24 11.65 -0.58
C TYR A 335 5.46 13.14 -0.32
N ASP A 336 5.59 13.95 -1.37
CA ASP A 336 5.76 15.39 -1.27
C ASP A 336 4.61 16.04 -0.49
N MET A 337 3.37 15.58 -0.69
CA MET A 337 2.19 16.06 0.06
C MET A 337 2.28 15.76 1.56
N VAL A 338 2.64 14.53 1.94
CA VAL A 338 2.79 14.13 3.34
C VAL A 338 3.94 14.90 4.03
N ILE A 339 5.06 15.08 3.33
CA ILE A 339 6.20 15.84 3.85
C ILE A 339 5.86 17.31 4.03
N ALA A 340 5.16 17.92 3.07
CA ALA A 340 4.68 19.30 3.18
C ALA A 340 3.77 19.46 4.41
N LYS A 341 2.83 18.53 4.62
CA LYS A 341 1.94 18.56 5.79
C LYS A 341 2.69 18.40 7.12
N ARG A 342 3.69 17.52 7.19
CA ARG A 342 4.53 17.38 8.38
C ARG A 342 5.33 18.65 8.70
N ILE A 343 5.79 19.36 7.69
CA ILE A 343 6.52 20.63 7.86
C ILE A 343 5.56 21.73 8.32
N GLU A 344 4.39 21.83 7.70
CA GLU A 344 3.31 22.75 8.10
C GLU A 344 2.91 22.56 9.58
N GLU A 345 2.82 21.31 10.03
CA GLU A 345 2.44 20.95 11.40
C GLU A 345 3.63 20.91 12.39
N GLY A 346 4.84 21.27 11.96
CA GLY A 346 6.03 21.30 12.80
C GLY A 346 6.52 19.93 13.30
N VAL A 347 6.11 18.84 12.66
CA VAL A 347 6.55 17.46 12.98
C VAL A 347 7.97 17.19 12.47
N GLN A 348 8.37 17.84 11.39
CA GLN A 348 9.73 17.78 10.83
C GLN A 348 10.09 19.11 10.17
N GLU A 349 11.37 19.43 10.04
CA GLU A 349 11.83 20.67 9.41
C GLU A 349 12.10 20.52 7.92
N GLU A 350 12.62 19.36 7.51
CA GLU A 350 13.00 19.06 6.13
C GLU A 350 12.85 17.56 5.81
N GLU A 351 13.02 17.21 4.53
CA GLU A 351 13.10 15.81 4.09
C GLU A 351 14.27 15.10 4.78
N LYS A 352 14.00 13.92 5.37
CA LYS A 352 15.03 13.08 5.97
C LYS A 352 15.77 12.27 4.90
N ALA A 353 17.10 12.22 5.00
CA ALA A 353 17.93 11.43 4.11
C ALA A 353 17.45 9.96 4.03
N GLY A 354 17.39 9.42 2.83
CA GLY A 354 16.95 8.03 2.57
C GLY A 354 15.44 7.79 2.65
N ALA A 355 14.61 8.78 3.00
CA ALA A 355 13.15 8.61 3.09
C ALA A 355 12.49 8.21 1.77
N ARG A 356 13.13 8.48 0.62
CA ARG A 356 12.67 8.11 -0.72
C ARG A 356 13.30 6.83 -1.28
N ALA A 357 14.13 6.12 -0.51
CA ALA A 357 14.97 5.04 -1.03
C ALA A 357 14.21 3.95 -1.83
N PHE A 358 12.95 3.67 -1.50
CA PHE A 358 12.15 2.70 -2.26
C PHE A 358 11.73 3.22 -3.64
N MET A 359 11.44 4.52 -3.76
CA MET A 359 11.09 5.14 -5.04
C MET A 359 12.32 5.21 -5.94
N ASP A 360 13.47 5.61 -5.37
CA ASP A 360 14.75 5.67 -6.09
C ASP A 360 15.13 4.28 -6.64
N MET A 361 15.01 3.24 -5.80
CA MET A 361 15.25 1.85 -6.20
C MET A 361 14.23 1.35 -7.24
N ALA A 362 12.95 1.70 -7.09
CA ALA A 362 11.93 1.33 -8.06
C ALA A 362 12.19 1.98 -9.43
N GLN A 363 12.72 3.21 -9.46
CA GLN A 363 13.16 3.87 -10.69
C GLN A 363 14.34 3.14 -11.33
N GLU A 364 15.33 2.69 -10.55
CA GLU A 364 16.43 1.87 -11.05
C GLU A 364 15.94 0.54 -11.68
N PHE A 365 14.90 -0.06 -11.10
CA PHE A 365 14.22 -1.24 -11.64
C PHE A 365 13.30 -0.94 -12.83
N LYS A 366 13.24 0.33 -13.25
CA LYS A 366 12.38 0.84 -14.32
C LYS A 366 10.90 0.57 -14.05
N LEU A 367 10.47 0.61 -12.80
CA LEU A 367 9.06 0.46 -12.41
C LEU A 367 8.31 1.79 -12.48
N GLY A 368 9.02 2.91 -12.54
CA GLY A 368 8.44 4.22 -12.76
C GLY A 368 9.39 5.36 -12.49
N VAL A 369 8.84 6.58 -12.47
CA VAL A 369 9.60 7.82 -12.35
C VAL A 369 9.53 8.36 -10.93
N ALA A 370 10.67 8.39 -10.24
CA ALA A 370 10.81 8.98 -8.91
C ALA A 370 11.36 10.41 -8.96
N ASP A 371 12.06 10.76 -10.04
CA ASP A 371 12.61 12.10 -10.28
C ASP A 371 11.47 13.10 -10.55
N LYS A 372 11.25 14.02 -9.60
CA LYS A 372 10.15 15.00 -9.64
C LYS A 372 10.21 15.89 -10.88
N GLU A 373 11.39 16.23 -11.37
CA GLU A 373 11.53 17.09 -12.54
C GLU A 373 11.06 16.41 -13.83
N LYS A 374 10.92 15.08 -13.80
CA LYS A 374 10.42 14.26 -14.91
C LYS A 374 8.97 13.83 -14.74
N ILE A 375 8.31 14.26 -13.66
CA ILE A 375 6.90 13.97 -13.41
C ILE A 375 6.06 15.12 -13.96
N GLU A 376 5.16 14.81 -14.90
CA GLU A 376 4.08 15.70 -15.32
C GLU A 376 2.95 15.60 -14.28
N LEU A 377 2.81 16.63 -13.45
CA LEU A 377 1.69 16.77 -12.53
C LEU A 377 0.60 17.67 -13.15
N VAL A 378 -0.58 17.10 -13.37
CA VAL A 378 -1.78 17.84 -13.77
C VAL A 378 -2.64 18.06 -12.54
N GLU A 379 -2.89 19.32 -12.18
CA GLU A 379 -3.70 19.68 -11.01
C GLU A 379 -5.07 20.19 -11.45
N ILE A 380 -6.12 19.68 -10.81
CA ILE A 380 -7.52 20.03 -11.09
C ILE A 380 -8.17 20.41 -9.77
N ASP A 381 -8.70 21.62 -9.70
CA ASP A 381 -9.52 22.09 -8.59
C ASP A 381 -10.98 22.17 -9.04
N LEU A 382 -11.85 21.37 -8.42
CA LEU A 382 -13.25 21.26 -8.82
C LEU A 382 -14.15 22.35 -8.23
N GLN A 383 -13.57 23.40 -7.65
CA GLN A 383 -14.29 24.61 -7.21
C GLN A 383 -13.61 25.93 -7.65
N ALA A 384 -12.81 25.90 -8.74
CA ALA A 384 -12.26 27.10 -9.38
C ALA A 384 -13.17 27.68 -10.48
#